data_AF-F7PPM6-F1
#
_entry.id   AF-F7PPM6-F1
#
_cell.length_a   1.000
_cell.length_b   1.000
_cell.length_c   1.000
_cell.angle_alpha   90.00
_cell.angle_beta   90.00
_cell.angle_gamma   90.00
#
_symmetry.space_group_name_H-M   'P 1'
#
loop_
_entity.id
_entity.type
_entity.pdbx_description
1 polymer ?
#
loop_
_entity_poly.entity_id
_entity_poly.type
_entity_poly.pdbx_seq_one_letter_code
_entity_poly.pdbx_strand_id
1 'polypeptide(L)'
;MSNHQKRLSVPNSWPIERKTETFTVKADAGPHGEAGVPLLIVLRDVLGYVDSRKEARFALDQDQVLINGDPESDETRPVGMFDILAFTEREEFYRVFPGEGGRLALTPIDEDSAQSKLGKIVQKQFVPGGDLQLTLHDGETLLVSEDAPYEGNDSIVVENDSEEVIAHFEYEEGALVTAVDGQHAGEIGTIEEIQVTPGSAENNVRIDREDGSIIETIEEYVVVIDENFVESDDEDADAEADEADEATADADAADEETAEEADAADEDGDTDGGEDE
;
A
#
# COMPACT_ATOMS: atom_id res chain seq x y z
N MET A 1 16.32 -13.70 17.24
CA MET A 1 15.16 -13.02 16.66
C MET A 1 13.94 -13.94 16.77
N SER A 2 12.74 -13.39 16.95
CA SER A 2 11.50 -14.19 16.91
C SER A 2 11.19 -14.57 15.46
N ASN A 3 10.90 -15.85 15.21
CA ASN A 3 10.45 -16.37 13.91
C ASN A 3 8.92 -16.25 13.73
N HIS A 4 8.22 -15.67 14.71
CA HIS A 4 6.76 -15.57 14.71
C HIS A 4 6.31 -14.11 14.72
N GLN A 5 5.28 -13.82 13.93
CA GLN A 5 4.60 -12.53 13.84
C GLN A 5 3.13 -12.73 14.25
N LYS A 6 2.62 -11.93 15.19
CA LYS A 6 1.18 -11.90 15.51
C LYS A 6 0.47 -10.99 14.51
N ARG A 7 -0.75 -11.33 14.10
CA ARG A 7 -1.57 -10.47 13.22
C ARG A 7 -1.90 -9.13 13.88
N LEU A 8 -2.12 -9.14 15.19
CA LEU A 8 -2.33 -7.93 15.99
C LEU A 8 -1.09 -7.03 16.13
N SER A 9 0.08 -7.43 15.63
CA SER A 9 1.29 -6.61 15.67
C SER A 9 1.88 -6.33 14.29
N VAL A 10 1.17 -6.66 13.21
CA VAL A 10 1.61 -6.26 11.86
C VAL A 10 1.50 -4.74 11.67
N PRO A 11 2.32 -4.16 10.78
CA PRO A 11 2.17 -2.78 10.32
C PRO A 11 0.77 -2.51 9.76
N ASN A 12 0.33 -1.26 9.82
CA ASN A 12 -0.95 -0.86 9.24
C ASN A 12 -0.92 -0.84 7.71
N SER A 13 0.28 -0.76 7.11
CA SER A 13 0.48 -0.80 5.67
C SER A 13 0.12 -2.15 5.04
N TRP A 14 0.08 -3.23 5.84
CA TRP A 14 -0.26 -4.55 5.32
C TRP A 14 -1.78 -4.66 5.11
N PRO A 15 -2.24 -5.00 3.89
CA PRO A 15 -3.66 -5.13 3.58
C PRO A 15 -4.24 -6.44 4.14
N ILE A 16 -4.23 -6.61 5.47
CA ILE A 16 -4.74 -7.82 6.13
C ILE A 16 -5.60 -7.53 7.36
N GLU A 17 -6.63 -8.36 7.54
CA GLU A 17 -7.48 -8.29 8.73
C GLU A 17 -6.77 -8.82 9.99
N ARG A 18 -6.67 -7.99 11.03
CA ARG A 18 -5.83 -8.32 12.21
C ARG A 18 -6.47 -9.30 13.20
N LYS A 19 -7.79 -9.49 13.14
CA LYS A 19 -8.58 -10.24 14.13
C LYS A 19 -9.12 -11.58 13.63
N THR A 20 -8.71 -12.02 12.44
CA THR A 20 -9.11 -13.32 11.88
C THR A 20 -8.32 -14.48 12.49
N GLU A 21 -7.00 -14.32 12.58
CA GLU A 21 -6.09 -15.36 13.07
C GLU A 21 -5.09 -14.81 14.10
N THR A 22 -4.47 -15.70 14.89
CA THR A 22 -3.49 -15.26 15.91
C THR A 22 -2.15 -14.86 15.31
N PHE A 23 -1.69 -15.62 14.30
CA PHE A 23 -0.37 -15.49 13.70
C PHE A 23 -0.46 -15.21 12.21
N THR A 24 0.59 -14.60 11.68
CA THR A 24 0.82 -14.43 10.25
C THR A 24 2.29 -14.71 9.93
N VAL A 25 2.60 -14.71 8.65
CA VAL A 25 3.97 -14.80 8.17
C VAL A 25 4.70 -13.50 8.48
N LYS A 26 5.94 -13.65 8.92
CA LYS A 26 6.84 -12.54 9.16
C LYS A 26 7.57 -12.23 7.87
N ALA A 27 7.70 -10.95 7.52
CA ALA A 27 8.58 -10.50 6.45
C ALA A 27 10.04 -10.84 6.79
N ASP A 28 10.78 -11.33 5.80
CA ASP A 28 12.21 -11.55 5.95
C ASP A 28 12.99 -10.23 5.84
N ALA A 29 14.30 -10.25 6.14
CA ALA A 29 15.19 -9.09 6.06
C ALA A 29 15.59 -8.71 4.63
N GLY A 30 14.64 -8.76 3.70
CA GLY A 30 14.83 -8.45 2.27
C GLY A 30 14.69 -6.95 1.94
N PRO A 31 14.50 -6.63 0.64
CA PRO A 31 14.46 -5.28 0.06
C PRO A 31 13.75 -4.21 0.91
N HIS A 32 12.50 -4.49 1.29
CA HIS A 32 11.65 -3.55 2.02
C HIS A 32 11.53 -3.86 3.53
N GLY A 33 12.35 -4.78 4.04
CA GLY A 33 12.41 -5.15 5.46
C GLY A 33 11.05 -5.41 6.10
N GLU A 34 10.80 -4.81 7.28
CA GLU A 34 9.55 -4.98 8.03
C GLU A 34 8.39 -4.13 7.48
N ALA A 35 8.67 -3.14 6.63
CA ALA A 35 7.65 -2.30 6.01
C ALA A 35 6.96 -3.03 4.85
N GLY A 36 7.71 -3.85 4.13
CA GLY A 36 7.18 -4.66 3.03
C GLY A 36 6.24 -5.78 3.48
N VAL A 37 5.31 -6.11 2.60
CA VAL A 37 4.33 -7.19 2.76
C VAL A 37 4.94 -8.49 2.24
N PRO A 38 4.94 -9.58 3.04
CA PRO A 38 5.37 -10.89 2.58
C PRO A 38 4.62 -11.32 1.33
N LEU A 39 5.33 -11.87 0.35
CA LEU A 39 4.74 -12.36 -0.90
C LEU A 39 3.55 -13.32 -0.68
N LEU A 40 3.62 -14.18 0.33
CA LEU A 40 2.50 -15.06 0.69
C LEU A 40 1.19 -14.29 0.97
N ILE A 41 1.29 -13.13 1.64
CA ILE A 41 0.12 -12.32 1.97
C ILE A 41 -0.46 -11.72 0.71
N VAL A 42 0.38 -11.23 -0.20
CA VAL A 42 -0.07 -10.70 -1.49
C VAL A 42 -0.81 -11.79 -2.28
N LEU A 43 -0.24 -12.98 -2.40
CA LEU A 43 -0.84 -14.06 -3.19
C LEU A 43 -2.15 -14.60 -2.58
N ARG A 44 -2.25 -14.66 -1.26
CA ARG A 44 -3.37 -15.31 -0.55
C ARG A 44 -4.44 -14.33 -0.08
N ASP A 45 -4.03 -13.30 0.66
CA ASP A 45 -4.96 -12.39 1.34
C ASP A 45 -5.37 -11.22 0.43
N VAL A 46 -4.54 -10.83 -0.56
CA VAL A 46 -4.85 -9.73 -1.51
C VAL A 46 -5.43 -10.26 -2.82
N LEU A 47 -4.67 -11.08 -3.54
CA LEU A 47 -5.08 -11.58 -4.88
C LEU A 47 -5.96 -12.83 -4.82
N GLY A 48 -5.90 -13.61 -3.72
CA GLY A 48 -6.67 -14.85 -3.58
C GLY A 48 -6.28 -15.95 -4.58
N TYR A 49 -5.07 -15.93 -5.13
CA TYR A 49 -4.60 -16.91 -6.13
C TYR A 49 -4.24 -18.26 -5.50
N VAL A 50 -3.98 -18.26 -4.20
CA VAL A 50 -3.62 -19.44 -3.42
C VAL A 50 -4.38 -19.42 -2.11
N ASP A 51 -4.81 -20.58 -1.62
CA ASP A 51 -5.50 -20.71 -0.33
C ASP A 51 -4.51 -21.02 0.81
N SER A 52 -3.38 -21.64 0.46
CA SER A 52 -2.42 -22.18 1.42
C SER A 52 -0.96 -21.82 1.11
N ARG A 53 -0.13 -21.80 2.15
CA ARG A 53 1.33 -21.63 2.01
C ARG A 53 1.98 -22.69 1.12
N LYS A 54 1.39 -23.89 1.05
CA LYS A 54 1.90 -24.97 0.21
C LYS A 54 1.69 -24.68 -1.28
N GLU A 55 0.55 -24.10 -1.63
CA GLU A 55 0.25 -23.70 -3.01
C GLU A 55 1.08 -22.49 -3.42
N ALA A 56 1.23 -21.50 -2.53
CA ALA A 56 2.12 -20.37 -2.76
C ALA A 56 3.54 -20.85 -3.09
N ARG A 57 4.11 -21.72 -2.26
CA ARG A 57 5.44 -22.27 -2.52
C ARG A 57 5.51 -23.06 -3.82
N PHE A 58 4.46 -23.81 -4.16
CA PHE A 58 4.42 -24.56 -5.41
C PHE A 58 4.46 -23.63 -6.63
N ALA A 59 3.73 -22.52 -6.61
CA ALA A 59 3.76 -21.52 -7.69
C ALA A 59 5.14 -20.84 -7.81
N LEU A 60 5.74 -20.49 -6.67
CA LEU A 60 7.08 -19.88 -6.60
C LEU A 60 8.18 -20.84 -7.10
N ASP A 61 8.12 -22.12 -6.70
CA ASP A 61 9.05 -23.16 -7.16
C ASP A 61 8.95 -23.44 -8.68
N GLN A 62 7.89 -22.95 -9.33
CA GLN A 62 7.65 -23.06 -10.77
C GLN A 62 8.01 -21.78 -11.55
N ASP A 63 8.65 -20.80 -10.90
CA ASP A 63 9.04 -19.51 -11.50
C ASP A 63 7.85 -18.76 -12.11
N GLN A 64 6.66 -18.92 -11.52
CA GLN A 64 5.41 -18.32 -12.02
C GLN A 64 5.24 -16.86 -11.61
N VAL A 65 5.95 -16.44 -10.57
CA VAL A 65 5.89 -15.10 -10.00
C VAL A 65 7.27 -14.48 -10.12
N LEU A 66 7.35 -13.37 -10.85
CA LEU A 66 8.55 -12.55 -10.95
C LEU A 66 8.35 -11.27 -10.15
N ILE A 67 9.40 -10.85 -9.45
CA ILE A 67 9.45 -9.56 -8.75
C ILE A 67 10.56 -8.75 -9.40
N ASN A 68 10.20 -7.60 -9.98
CA ASN A 68 11.13 -6.74 -10.70
C ASN A 68 11.93 -7.50 -11.79
N GLY A 69 11.28 -8.43 -12.50
CA GLY A 69 11.88 -9.25 -13.55
C GLY A 69 12.52 -10.57 -13.07
N ASP A 70 12.87 -10.69 -11.79
CA ASP A 70 13.52 -11.89 -11.25
C ASP A 70 12.53 -12.90 -10.67
N PRO A 71 12.69 -14.22 -10.94
CA PRO A 71 11.87 -15.24 -10.31
C PRO A 71 12.16 -15.32 -8.81
N GLU A 72 11.09 -15.30 -8.00
CA GLU A 72 11.20 -15.41 -6.56
C GLU A 72 10.77 -16.79 -6.06
N SER A 73 11.55 -17.35 -5.12
CA SER A 73 11.30 -18.66 -4.50
C SER A 73 10.85 -18.56 -3.04
N ASP A 74 11.16 -17.46 -2.36
CA ASP A 74 10.84 -17.24 -0.96
C ASP A 74 9.49 -16.54 -0.77
N GLU A 75 8.52 -17.29 -0.25
CA GLU A 75 7.19 -16.77 0.07
C GLU A 75 7.18 -15.68 1.17
N THR A 76 8.30 -15.49 1.87
CA THR A 76 8.47 -14.50 2.94
C THR A 76 9.21 -13.25 2.52
N ARG A 77 9.67 -13.17 1.25
CA ARG A 77 10.29 -11.96 0.69
C ARG A 77 9.34 -10.77 0.85
N PRO A 78 9.80 -9.66 1.45
CA PRO A 78 9.02 -8.44 1.54
C PRO A 78 8.91 -7.77 0.18
N VAL A 79 7.67 -7.63 -0.29
CA VAL A 79 7.29 -6.79 -1.43
C VAL A 79 6.91 -5.42 -0.89
N GLY A 80 7.43 -4.36 -1.49
CA GLY A 80 7.15 -3.00 -1.04
C GLY A 80 6.86 -2.05 -2.18
N MET A 81 6.96 -0.76 -1.88
CA MET A 81 6.53 0.29 -2.79
C MET A 81 7.25 0.22 -4.13
N PHE A 82 6.54 0.48 -5.22
CA PHE A 82 7.04 0.48 -6.60
C PHE A 82 7.62 -0.83 -7.12
N ASP A 83 7.59 -1.91 -6.33
CA ASP A 83 7.89 -3.25 -6.84
C ASP A 83 6.86 -3.63 -7.92
N ILE A 84 7.32 -4.41 -8.88
CA ILE A 84 6.50 -4.94 -9.97
C ILE A 84 6.36 -6.44 -9.77
N LEU A 85 5.12 -6.91 -9.71
CA LEU A 85 4.75 -8.32 -9.65
C LEU A 85 4.26 -8.76 -11.03
N ALA A 86 4.95 -9.71 -11.64
CA ALA A 86 4.55 -10.31 -12.90
C ALA A 86 4.15 -11.78 -12.71
N PHE A 87 2.99 -12.15 -13.26
CA PHE A 87 2.46 -13.51 -13.23
C PHE A 87 2.53 -14.13 -14.63
N THR A 88 3.57 -14.93 -14.88
CA THR A 88 3.93 -15.39 -16.22
C THR A 88 2.88 -16.28 -16.88
N GLU A 89 2.17 -17.12 -16.11
CA GLU A 89 1.11 -17.98 -16.65
C GLU A 89 -0.19 -17.23 -16.97
N ARG A 90 -0.39 -16.09 -16.31
CA ARG A 90 -1.64 -15.32 -16.39
C ARG A 90 -1.52 -14.10 -17.31
N GLU A 91 -0.29 -13.72 -17.67
CA GLU A 91 0.01 -12.50 -18.42
C GLU A 91 -0.54 -11.26 -17.70
N GLU A 92 -0.50 -11.27 -16.36
CA GLU A 92 -0.96 -10.20 -15.48
C GLU A 92 0.26 -9.53 -14.81
N PHE A 93 0.26 -8.20 -14.78
CA PHE A 93 1.33 -7.40 -14.19
C PHE A 93 0.74 -6.37 -13.24
N TYR A 94 1.34 -6.23 -12.07
CA TYR A 94 0.90 -5.30 -11.04
C TYR A 94 2.06 -4.47 -10.55
N ARG A 95 1.85 -3.16 -10.42
CA ARG A 95 2.74 -2.28 -9.67
C ARG A 95 2.20 -2.10 -8.27
N VAL A 96 3.11 -2.08 -7.33
CA VAL A 96 2.79 -1.87 -5.94
C VAL A 96 2.79 -0.36 -5.65
N PHE A 97 1.65 0.18 -5.19
CA PHE A 97 1.45 1.62 -4.98
C PHE A 97 0.81 1.89 -3.60
N PRO A 98 0.98 3.08 -2.98
CA PRO A 98 0.29 3.38 -1.73
C PRO A 98 -1.18 3.63 -2.03
N GLY A 99 -2.05 2.77 -1.49
CA GLY A 99 -3.48 2.98 -1.49
C GLY A 99 -3.93 3.92 -0.38
N GLU A 100 -5.20 4.29 -0.42
CA GLU A 100 -5.81 5.21 0.53
C GLU A 100 -5.65 4.73 1.99
N GLY A 101 -5.21 5.63 2.88
CA GLY A 101 -4.93 5.31 4.27
C GLY A 101 -3.62 4.55 4.50
N GLY A 102 -2.72 4.54 3.52
CA GLY A 102 -1.35 4.03 3.62
C GLY A 102 -1.22 2.51 3.57
N ARG A 103 -2.26 1.82 3.10
CA ARG A 103 -2.19 0.39 2.83
C ARG A 103 -1.55 0.15 1.47
N LEU A 104 -0.83 -0.95 1.35
CA LEU A 104 -0.33 -1.39 0.07
C LEU A 104 -1.47 -1.82 -0.85
N ALA A 105 -1.52 -1.20 -2.03
CA ALA A 105 -2.45 -1.53 -3.11
C ALA A 105 -1.67 -2.06 -4.33
N LEU A 106 -2.36 -2.81 -5.17
CA LEU A 106 -1.83 -3.33 -6.43
C LEU A 106 -2.56 -2.65 -7.57
N THR A 107 -1.82 -1.93 -8.39
CA THR A 107 -2.34 -1.25 -9.57
C THR A 107 -1.98 -2.07 -10.80
N PRO A 108 -2.94 -2.51 -11.62
CA PRO A 108 -2.65 -3.27 -12.84
C PRO A 108 -1.86 -2.41 -13.83
N ILE A 109 -0.88 -3.00 -14.52
CA ILE A 109 -0.06 -2.33 -15.52
C ILE A 109 0.11 -3.20 -16.77
N ASP A 110 0.51 -2.57 -17.89
CA ASP A 110 0.86 -3.29 -19.12
C ASP A 110 2.26 -3.95 -19.03
N GLU A 111 2.49 -4.93 -19.92
CA GLU A 111 3.78 -5.64 -20.02
C GLU A 111 4.97 -4.70 -20.29
N ASP A 112 4.78 -3.66 -21.09
CA ASP A 112 5.82 -2.66 -21.40
C ASP A 112 6.21 -1.87 -20.14
N SER A 113 5.21 -1.44 -19.36
CA SER A 113 5.41 -0.75 -18.08
C SER A 113 6.02 -1.64 -17.00
N ALA A 114 5.87 -2.96 -17.13
CA ALA A 114 6.43 -3.94 -16.23
C ALA A 114 7.94 -4.19 -16.43
N GLN A 115 8.54 -3.71 -17.53
CA GLN A 115 9.96 -3.88 -17.82
C GLN A 115 10.88 -2.95 -17.03
N SER A 116 10.33 -1.93 -16.39
CA SER A 116 11.12 -0.95 -15.64
C SER A 116 10.39 -0.49 -14.38
N LYS A 117 11.15 -0.26 -13.31
CA LYS A 117 10.63 0.14 -12.01
C LYS A 117 11.13 1.52 -11.61
N LEU A 118 10.36 2.19 -10.76
CA LEU A 118 10.73 3.45 -10.15
C LEU A 118 11.49 3.20 -8.84
N GLY A 119 12.63 3.87 -8.67
CA GLY A 119 13.42 3.80 -7.45
C GLY A 119 13.79 5.20 -6.94
N LYS A 120 13.38 5.53 -5.70
CA LYS A 120 13.89 6.70 -4.99
C LYS A 120 15.32 6.47 -4.51
N ILE A 121 16.21 7.44 -4.74
CA ILE A 121 17.59 7.43 -4.24
C ILE A 121 17.59 7.83 -2.77
N VAL A 122 17.90 6.87 -1.90
CA VAL A 122 17.95 7.08 -0.44
C VAL A 122 19.37 7.44 0.02
N GLN A 123 20.38 6.84 -0.61
CA GLN A 123 21.77 7.08 -0.21
C GLN A 123 22.69 7.15 -1.43
N LYS A 124 23.63 8.08 -1.34
CA LYS A 124 24.71 8.28 -2.31
C LYS A 124 26.06 8.13 -1.60
N GLN A 125 26.91 7.23 -2.07
CA GLN A 125 28.22 7.00 -1.46
C GLN A 125 29.33 6.76 -2.49
N PHE A 126 30.51 7.31 -2.23
CA PHE A 126 31.69 7.02 -3.05
C PHE A 126 32.27 5.66 -2.70
N VAL A 127 32.55 4.84 -3.72
CA VAL A 127 33.17 3.52 -3.54
C VAL A 127 34.65 3.53 -3.94
N PRO A 128 35.47 2.62 -3.39
CA PRO A 128 36.85 2.48 -3.81
C PRO A 128 36.93 2.16 -5.31
N GLY A 129 37.41 3.11 -6.12
CA GLY A 129 37.35 3.04 -7.58
C GLY A 129 37.09 4.39 -8.22
N GLY A 130 36.49 5.32 -7.45
CA GLY A 130 36.12 6.65 -7.94
C GLY A 130 34.67 6.73 -8.42
N ASP A 131 34.00 5.58 -8.53
CA ASP A 131 32.59 5.51 -8.87
C ASP A 131 31.72 5.87 -7.67
N LEU A 132 30.47 6.16 -7.98
CA LEU A 132 29.43 6.49 -7.04
C LEU A 132 28.42 5.35 -6.97
N GLN A 133 28.12 4.89 -5.77
CA GLN A 133 27.02 3.97 -5.53
C GLN A 133 25.78 4.75 -5.12
N LEU A 134 24.69 4.51 -5.85
CA LEU A 134 23.34 4.90 -5.48
C LEU A 134 22.68 3.71 -4.81
N THR A 135 22.11 3.91 -3.63
CA THR A 135 21.27 2.93 -2.96
C THR A 135 19.82 3.40 -3.04
N LEU A 136 18.98 2.55 -3.60
CA LEU A 136 17.55 2.80 -3.77
C LEU A 136 16.77 2.36 -2.52
N HIS A 137 15.52 2.81 -2.45
CA HIS A 137 14.63 2.54 -1.32
C HIS A 137 14.31 1.05 -1.08
N ASP A 138 14.36 0.23 -2.12
CA ASP A 138 14.23 -1.23 -2.08
C ASP A 138 15.56 -1.95 -1.78
N GLY A 139 16.63 -1.18 -1.49
CA GLY A 139 17.94 -1.72 -1.17
C GLY A 139 18.77 -2.15 -2.38
N GLU A 140 18.28 -1.98 -3.62
CA GLU A 140 19.08 -2.15 -4.82
C GLU A 140 20.20 -1.11 -4.86
N THR A 141 21.35 -1.49 -5.45
CA THR A 141 22.51 -0.60 -5.55
C THR A 141 23.01 -0.50 -6.97
N LEU A 142 23.10 0.72 -7.50
CA LEU A 142 23.61 1.00 -8.83
C LEU A 142 24.96 1.70 -8.75
N LEU A 143 25.89 1.31 -9.62
CA LEU A 143 27.19 1.96 -9.78
C LEU A 143 27.15 2.92 -10.97
N VAL A 144 27.38 4.20 -10.69
CA VAL A 144 27.37 5.27 -11.69
C VAL A 144 28.68 6.05 -11.62
N SER A 145 28.99 6.77 -12.69
CA SER A 145 30.16 7.67 -12.71
C SER A 145 30.00 8.83 -11.72
N GLU A 146 31.12 9.37 -11.24
CA GLU A 146 31.14 10.53 -10.32
C GLU A 146 30.39 11.75 -10.88
N ASP A 147 30.44 11.94 -12.20
CA ASP A 147 29.81 13.07 -12.90
C ASP A 147 28.30 12.88 -13.15
N ALA A 148 27.70 11.79 -12.66
CA ALA A 148 26.28 11.53 -12.84
C ALA A 148 25.42 12.60 -12.12
N PRO A 149 24.38 13.15 -12.76
CA PRO A 149 23.58 14.27 -12.25
C PRO A 149 22.62 13.88 -11.12
N TYR A 150 22.67 12.64 -10.62
CA TYR A 150 21.72 12.13 -9.64
C TYR A 150 22.00 12.65 -8.23
N GLU A 151 20.98 13.23 -7.60
CA GLU A 151 21.01 13.72 -6.22
C GLU A 151 20.23 12.80 -5.27
N GLY A 152 20.25 13.12 -3.97
CA GLY A 152 19.43 12.39 -2.99
C GLY A 152 17.97 12.81 -3.10
N ASN A 153 17.05 11.89 -2.79
CA ASN A 153 15.59 12.05 -2.94
C ASN A 153 15.06 12.11 -4.38
N ASP A 154 15.94 12.21 -5.38
CA ASP A 154 15.58 12.01 -6.77
C ASP A 154 15.01 10.61 -6.99
N SER A 155 14.18 10.48 -8.01
CA SER A 155 13.61 9.20 -8.42
C SER A 155 14.13 8.84 -9.80
N ILE A 156 14.54 7.59 -9.98
CA ILE A 156 15.08 7.09 -11.24
C ILE A 156 14.27 5.88 -11.70
N VAL A 157 14.14 5.73 -13.01
CA VAL A 157 13.52 4.55 -13.62
C VAL A 157 14.62 3.62 -14.08
N VAL A 158 14.61 2.40 -13.58
CA VAL A 158 15.63 1.37 -13.82
C VAL A 158 15.00 0.24 -14.62
N GLU A 159 15.66 -0.18 -15.69
CA GLU A 159 15.25 -1.37 -16.44
C GLU A 159 15.56 -2.62 -15.64
N ASN A 160 14.59 -3.54 -15.56
CA ASN A 160 14.70 -4.75 -14.76
C ASN A 160 15.80 -5.72 -15.26
N ASP A 161 16.01 -5.80 -16.59
CA ASP A 161 16.96 -6.74 -17.20
C ASP A 161 18.41 -6.23 -17.25
N SER A 162 18.59 -4.94 -17.55
CA SER A 162 19.92 -4.36 -17.83
C SER A 162 20.50 -3.55 -16.67
N GLU A 163 19.69 -3.26 -15.66
CA GLU A 163 20.03 -2.38 -14.53
C GLU A 163 20.43 -0.96 -15.02
N GLU A 164 20.00 -0.57 -16.24
CA GLU A 164 20.28 0.74 -16.82
C GLU A 164 19.22 1.77 -16.41
N VAL A 165 19.66 3.01 -16.16
CA VAL A 165 18.77 4.12 -15.84
C VAL A 165 18.18 4.69 -17.12
N ILE A 166 16.86 4.58 -17.27
CA ILE A 166 16.10 5.04 -18.45
C ILE A 166 15.63 6.48 -18.27
N ALA A 167 15.21 6.84 -17.07
CA ALA A 167 14.68 8.17 -16.74
C ALA A 167 15.14 8.64 -15.36
N HIS A 168 15.14 9.94 -15.16
CA HIS A 168 15.53 10.62 -13.93
C HIS A 168 14.58 11.78 -13.68
N PHE A 169 14.05 11.81 -12.47
CA PHE A 169 13.14 12.83 -11.96
C PHE A 169 13.77 13.50 -10.75
N GLU A 170 14.03 14.80 -10.90
CA GLU A 170 14.68 15.63 -9.89
C GLU A 170 13.69 16.00 -8.78
N TYR A 171 14.16 15.95 -7.54
CA TYR A 171 13.38 16.39 -6.38
C TYR A 171 13.47 17.92 -6.22
N GLU A 172 12.58 18.64 -6.90
CA GLU A 172 12.51 20.12 -6.86
C GLU A 172 11.08 20.68 -6.78
N GLU A 173 10.96 21.98 -6.53
CA GLU A 173 9.66 22.69 -6.57
C GLU A 173 9.06 22.58 -7.98
N GLY A 174 7.79 22.17 -8.05
CA GLY A 174 7.10 21.89 -9.31
C GLY A 174 7.16 20.43 -9.76
N ALA A 175 7.88 19.55 -9.06
CA ALA A 175 7.88 18.12 -9.36
C ALA A 175 6.58 17.43 -8.92
N LEU A 176 6.10 16.48 -9.72
CA LEU A 176 4.96 15.62 -9.39
C LEU A 176 5.42 14.53 -8.40
N VAL A 177 4.66 14.37 -7.32
CA VAL A 177 5.03 13.47 -6.23
C VAL A 177 3.85 12.69 -5.69
N THR A 178 4.15 11.54 -5.11
CA THR A 178 3.22 10.78 -4.26
C THR A 178 3.75 10.73 -2.83
N ALA A 179 2.83 10.79 -1.87
CA ALA A 179 3.13 10.48 -0.49
C ALA A 179 3.04 8.96 -0.27
N VAL A 180 4.14 8.34 0.17
CA VAL A 180 4.22 6.88 0.36
C VAL A 180 3.86 6.41 1.77
N ASP A 181 3.88 7.30 2.75
CA ASP A 181 3.57 6.99 4.15
C ASP A 181 2.96 8.22 4.85
N GLY A 182 2.49 8.02 6.09
CA GLY A 182 1.83 9.02 6.90
C GLY A 182 0.32 9.10 6.66
N GLN A 183 -0.28 10.18 7.16
CA GLN A 183 -1.73 10.39 7.04
C GLN A 183 -2.18 10.66 5.61
N HIS A 184 -1.26 11.13 4.77
CA HIS A 184 -1.50 11.51 3.38
C HIS A 184 -1.01 10.46 2.37
N ALA A 185 -0.73 9.24 2.83
CA ALA A 185 -0.24 8.18 1.97
C ALA A 185 -1.25 7.84 0.85
N GLY A 186 -0.75 7.70 -0.37
CA GLY A 186 -1.53 7.49 -1.60
C GLY A 186 -1.91 8.78 -2.31
N GLU A 187 -1.74 9.95 -1.66
CA GLU A 187 -2.17 11.21 -2.24
C GLU A 187 -1.08 11.79 -3.15
N ILE A 188 -1.49 12.17 -4.36
CA ILE A 188 -0.63 12.69 -5.44
C ILE A 188 -0.78 14.22 -5.52
N GLY A 189 0.31 14.91 -5.83
CA GLY A 189 0.28 16.34 -6.13
C GLY A 189 1.65 16.88 -6.55
N THR A 190 1.75 18.20 -6.66
CA THR A 190 2.98 18.89 -7.07
C THR A 190 3.62 19.60 -5.87
N ILE A 191 4.95 19.55 -5.76
CA ILE A 191 5.68 20.27 -4.71
C ILE A 191 5.50 21.80 -4.89
N GLU A 192 4.89 22.46 -3.91
CA GLU A 192 4.83 23.93 -3.83
C GLU A 192 6.11 24.50 -3.21
N GLU A 193 6.54 23.92 -2.08
CA GLU A 193 7.62 24.47 -1.26
C GLU A 193 8.32 23.36 -0.46
N ILE A 194 9.66 23.39 -0.45
CA ILE A 194 10.50 22.50 0.37
C ILE A 194 11.03 23.31 1.56
N GLN A 195 10.48 23.07 2.75
CA GLN A 195 10.85 23.77 3.99
C GLN A 195 12.02 23.06 4.70
N VAL A 196 13.23 23.49 4.35
CA VAL A 196 14.45 22.97 4.98
C VAL A 196 14.59 23.54 6.40
N THR A 197 14.48 22.66 7.41
CA THR A 197 14.62 23.05 8.81
C THR A 197 16.05 22.80 9.29
N PRO A 198 16.83 23.83 9.67
CA PRO A 198 18.18 23.63 10.17
C PRO A 198 18.17 22.84 11.49
N GLY A 199 18.68 21.61 11.47
CA GLY A 199 18.79 20.79 12.68
C GLY A 199 18.63 19.30 12.40
N SER A 200 18.08 18.59 13.38
CA SER A 200 17.75 17.16 13.30
C SER A 200 16.26 16.92 13.12
N ALA A 201 15.46 17.98 12.97
CA ALA A 201 14.05 17.85 12.62
C ALA A 201 13.95 17.47 11.15
N GLU A 202 12.95 16.67 10.81
CA GLU A 202 12.64 16.29 9.44
C GLU A 202 12.23 17.54 8.64
N ASN A 203 12.64 17.59 7.37
CA ASN A 203 12.24 18.67 6.47
C ASN A 203 10.78 18.46 6.07
N ASN A 204 10.02 19.55 6.00
CA ASN A 204 8.63 19.50 5.58
C ASN A 204 8.50 19.87 4.10
N VAL A 205 7.51 19.30 3.45
CA VAL A 205 7.20 19.49 2.04
C VAL A 205 5.73 19.85 1.95
N ARG A 206 5.43 20.97 1.27
CA ARG A 206 4.06 21.38 0.98
C ARG A 206 3.73 20.93 -0.45
N ILE A 207 2.67 20.16 -0.59
CA ILE A 207 2.24 19.56 -1.86
C ILE A 207 0.86 20.13 -2.19
N ASP A 208 0.74 20.72 -3.37
CA ASP A 208 -0.50 21.20 -3.97
C ASP A 208 -1.14 20.08 -4.79
N ARG A 209 -2.41 19.79 -4.53
CA ARG A 209 -3.15 18.74 -5.22
C ARG A 209 -3.98 19.31 -6.36
N GLU A 210 -4.43 18.43 -7.25
CA GLU A 210 -5.29 18.83 -8.36
C GLU A 210 -6.63 19.44 -7.91
N ASP A 211 -7.15 19.03 -6.74
CA ASP A 211 -8.37 19.61 -6.14
C ASP A 211 -8.17 21.00 -5.52
N GLY A 212 -6.93 21.52 -5.53
CA GLY A 212 -6.54 22.81 -4.96
C GLY A 212 -6.38 22.78 -3.43
N SER A 213 -6.36 21.60 -2.81
CA SER A 213 -5.99 21.44 -1.41
C SER A 213 -4.47 21.33 -1.25
N ILE A 214 -3.94 21.87 -0.16
CA ILE A 214 -2.51 21.81 0.15
C ILE A 214 -2.32 20.90 1.35
N ILE A 215 -1.39 19.97 1.23
CA ILE A 215 -0.95 19.11 2.33
C ILE A 215 0.49 19.35 2.72
N GLU A 216 0.78 19.01 3.96
CA GLU A 216 2.11 19.09 4.53
C GLU A 216 2.53 17.70 5.00
N THR A 217 3.65 17.22 4.48
CA THR A 217 4.27 15.94 4.85
C THR A 217 5.77 16.13 5.05
N ILE A 218 6.46 15.09 5.51
CA ILE A 218 7.92 15.11 5.64
C ILE A 218 8.59 14.63 4.35
N GLU A 219 9.80 15.13 4.08
CA GLU A 219 10.62 14.80 2.90
C GLU A 219 10.82 13.29 2.71
N GLU A 220 10.92 12.53 3.81
CA GLU A 220 11.10 11.08 3.77
C GLU A 220 9.93 10.39 3.05
N TYR A 221 8.70 10.88 3.24
CA TYR A 221 7.48 10.29 2.71
C TYR A 221 7.16 10.69 1.27
N VAL A 222 7.96 11.56 0.67
CA VAL A 222 7.70 12.06 -0.69
C VAL A 222 8.54 11.29 -1.69
N VAL A 223 7.91 10.79 -2.75
CA VAL A 223 8.59 10.17 -3.89
C VAL A 223 8.18 10.88 -5.16
N VAL A 224 9.16 11.22 -6.00
CA VAL A 224 8.91 11.88 -7.29
C VAL A 224 8.44 10.84 -8.29
N ILE A 225 7.31 11.11 -8.92
CA ILE A 225 6.68 10.21 -9.89
C ILE A 225 6.51 10.93 -11.23
N ASP A 226 6.28 10.14 -12.28
CA ASP A 226 5.93 10.64 -13.61
C ASP A 226 4.41 10.64 -13.82
N GLU A 227 3.94 11.37 -14.83
CA GLU A 227 2.52 11.40 -15.23
C GLU A 227 2.01 9.99 -15.60
N ASN A 228 2.90 9.14 -16.14
CA ASN A 228 2.61 7.74 -16.47
C ASN A 228 2.29 6.85 -15.24
N PHE A 229 2.43 7.37 -14.01
CA PHE A 229 2.08 6.65 -12.78
C PHE A 229 0.70 7.03 -12.24
N VAL A 230 0.01 7.99 -12.85
CA VAL A 230 -1.27 8.53 -12.36
C VAL A 230 -2.47 7.88 -13.07
N GLU A 231 -2.31 7.39 -14.31
CA GLU A 231 -3.42 7.01 -15.20
C GLU A 231 -4.23 5.77 -14.77
N SER A 232 -3.79 5.03 -13.75
CA SER A 232 -4.40 3.74 -13.37
C SER A 232 -5.19 3.75 -12.04
N ASP A 233 -5.29 4.90 -11.36
CA ASP A 233 -6.03 5.03 -10.10
C ASP A 233 -7.50 5.49 -10.28
N ASP A 234 -7.90 5.97 -11.46
CA ASP A 234 -9.24 6.55 -11.68
C ASP A 234 -10.36 5.53 -12.02
N GLU A 235 -10.07 4.25 -12.29
CA GLU A 235 -11.10 3.30 -12.74
C GLU A 235 -11.65 2.36 -11.65
N ASP A 236 -11.01 2.21 -10.49
CA ASP A 236 -11.42 1.26 -9.44
C ASP A 236 -12.12 1.89 -8.23
N ALA A 237 -12.13 3.23 -8.11
CA ALA A 237 -12.74 3.92 -6.96
C ALA A 237 -14.29 3.98 -7.00
N ASP A 238 -14.91 3.79 -8.17
CA ASP A 238 -16.38 3.86 -8.32
C ASP A 238 -17.09 2.49 -8.18
N ALA A 239 -16.36 1.37 -8.18
CA ALA A 239 -16.99 0.04 -8.14
C ALA A 239 -17.36 -0.46 -6.74
N GLU A 240 -16.68 0.03 -5.68
CA GLU A 240 -16.92 -0.39 -4.29
C GLU A 240 -17.95 0.51 -3.55
N ALA A 241 -18.42 1.59 -4.19
CA ALA A 241 -19.42 2.50 -3.61
C ALA A 241 -20.87 2.13 -3.95
N ASP A 242 -21.12 1.40 -5.06
CA ASP A 242 -22.49 1.08 -5.52
C ASP A 242 -23.09 -0.17 -4.82
N GLU A 243 -22.27 -1.10 -4.33
CA GLU A 243 -22.76 -2.32 -3.66
C GLU A 243 -23.09 -2.10 -2.16
N ALA A 244 -22.68 -0.96 -1.58
CA ALA A 244 -22.94 -0.63 -0.17
C ALA A 244 -24.24 0.19 0.04
N ASP A 245 -24.77 0.86 -1.00
CA ASP A 245 -25.97 1.71 -0.88
C ASP A 245 -27.28 0.92 -1.06
N GLU A 246 -27.28 -0.20 -1.81
CA GLU A 246 -28.49 -1.03 -1.95
C GLU A 246 -28.78 -1.92 -0.73
N ALA A 247 -27.80 -2.15 0.16
CA ALA A 247 -27.98 -3.01 1.33
C ALA A 247 -28.54 -2.31 2.58
N THR A 248 -28.67 -0.97 2.56
CA THR A 248 -29.16 -0.19 3.74
C THR A 248 -30.57 0.38 3.58
N ALA A 249 -31.19 0.26 2.41
CA ALA A 249 -32.53 0.79 2.16
C ALA A 249 -33.70 -0.13 2.57
N ASP A 250 -33.47 -1.42 2.88
CA ASP A 250 -34.55 -2.39 3.18
C ASP A 250 -34.71 -2.71 4.70
N ALA A 251 -33.98 -2.03 5.59
CA ALA A 251 -34.03 -2.31 7.03
C ALA A 251 -34.80 -1.27 7.89
N ASP A 252 -35.17 -0.11 7.33
CA ASP A 252 -35.76 1.02 8.09
C ASP A 252 -37.26 1.24 7.81
N ALA A 253 -38.03 0.16 7.60
CA ALA A 253 -39.48 0.23 7.42
C ALA A 253 -40.28 -0.75 8.30
N ALA A 254 -39.66 -1.33 9.34
CA ALA A 254 -40.34 -2.29 10.21
C ALA A 254 -39.94 -2.15 11.69
N ASP A 255 -40.00 -0.95 12.26
CA ASP A 255 -40.07 -0.79 13.73
C ASP A 255 -40.81 0.51 14.13
N GLU A 256 -42.04 0.67 13.66
CA GLU A 256 -43.04 1.52 14.31
C GLU A 256 -44.34 0.71 14.37
N GLU A 257 -44.47 -0.18 15.36
CA GLU A 257 -45.75 -0.60 15.99
C GLU A 257 -45.46 -1.73 17.00
N THR A 258 -44.86 -1.43 18.17
CA THR A 258 -45.18 -2.10 19.46
C THR A 258 -44.31 -1.55 20.60
N ALA A 259 -44.73 -0.44 21.21
CA ALA A 259 -44.19 0.00 22.50
C ALA A 259 -45.25 0.79 23.30
N GLU A 260 -46.40 0.18 23.55
CA GLU A 260 -47.22 0.50 24.73
C GLU A 260 -47.67 -0.83 25.31
N GLU A 261 -47.02 -1.26 26.39
CA GLU A 261 -47.58 -2.03 27.53
C GLU A 261 -46.42 -2.62 28.34
N ALA A 262 -45.97 -1.89 29.37
CA ALA A 262 -45.48 -2.46 30.62
C ALA A 262 -45.11 -1.32 31.60
N ASP A 263 -46.09 -0.78 32.31
CA ASP A 263 -45.85 -0.28 33.67
C ASP A 263 -47.14 -0.29 34.50
N ALA A 264 -46.96 -0.52 35.80
CA ALA A 264 -47.92 -0.48 36.91
C ALA A 264 -48.87 -1.68 37.15
N ALA A 265 -48.49 -2.42 38.19
CA ALA A 265 -49.17 -3.49 38.89
C ALA A 265 -50.48 -3.08 39.61
N ASP A 266 -51.28 -4.12 39.87
CA ASP A 266 -52.26 -4.32 40.95
C ASP A 266 -52.37 -3.23 42.04
N GLU A 267 -53.59 -2.73 42.27
CA GLU A 267 -54.30 -2.96 43.54
C GLU A 267 -55.78 -2.48 43.48
N ASP A 268 -56.62 -3.28 44.13
CA ASP A 268 -57.94 -2.98 44.72
C ASP A 268 -59.22 -2.88 43.86
N GLY A 269 -60.18 -3.76 44.20
CA GLY A 269 -61.47 -3.26 44.67
C GLY A 269 -62.76 -3.84 44.06
N ASP A 270 -63.14 -5.03 44.54
CA ASP A 270 -64.45 -5.34 45.17
C ASP A 270 -65.80 -5.16 44.41
N THR A 271 -66.65 -6.20 44.60
CA THR A 271 -68.14 -6.28 44.47
C THR A 271 -68.77 -6.30 43.07
N ASP A 272 -69.84 -7.05 42.75
CA ASP A 272 -70.71 -8.02 43.44
C ASP A 272 -71.68 -8.61 42.38
N GLY A 273 -72.15 -9.85 42.59
CA GLY A 273 -73.53 -10.24 42.25
C GLY A 273 -73.80 -10.97 40.92
N GLY A 274 -74.17 -12.26 41.03
CA GLY A 274 -74.87 -13.06 40.01
C GLY A 274 -74.73 -14.55 40.32
N GLU A 275 -75.42 -15.08 41.33
CA GLU A 275 -76.66 -15.89 41.15
C GLU A 275 -76.60 -16.82 39.92
N ASP A 276 -76.35 -18.11 40.15
CA ASP A 276 -77.30 -19.18 39.78
C ASP A 276 -76.84 -20.55 40.33
N GLU A 277 -77.79 -21.18 41.04
CA GLU A 277 -77.95 -22.60 41.45
C GLU A 277 -77.05 -23.25 42.54
#